data_AF-A0A1X2FW37-F1
#
_entry.id   AF-A0A1X2FW37-F1
#
_cell.length_a   1.000
_cell.length_b   1.000
_cell.length_c   1.000
_cell.angle_alpha   90.00
_cell.angle_beta   90.00
_cell.angle_gamma   90.00
#
_symmetry.space_group_name_H-M   'P 1'
#
loop_
_entity.id
_entity.type
_entity.pdbx_description
1 polymer ?
#
loop_
_entity_poly.entity_id
_entity_poly.type
_entity_poly.pdbx_seq_one_letter_code
_entity_poly.pdbx_strand_id
1 'polypeptide(L)'
;MRKMIYVLSFIAVVLFVIIAFDLSNVNTQKDTESTNVDNMPAKTIKLKYGHIDVLQDSINISEPKLDSGGFSRIEVCDKNSGKFIEAYGVKEEPLNVSGFTNKASKVTIYKERKDYSAVVRLYVVLTVYSDSLRQIKSIDKTYWEKADDGDWQLKNPHAAAISTTGVFPSKEIEASGTATIEMKANIFTVGLLNKSGFNVFQSGENGYYIRKTVELGFRYSLD
;
A
#
# COMPACT_ATOMS: atom_id res chain seq x y z
N MET A 1 -29.86 -46.52 26.57
CA MET A 1 -28.41 -46.42 26.91
C MET A 1 -27.49 -46.54 25.70
N ARG A 2 -27.62 -47.53 24.80
CA ARG A 2 -26.72 -47.68 23.62
C ARG A 2 -26.63 -46.44 22.72
N LYS A 3 -27.75 -45.77 22.40
CA LYS A 3 -27.77 -44.55 21.58
C LYS A 3 -27.01 -43.36 22.20
N MET A 4 -26.98 -43.27 23.53
CA MET A 4 -26.28 -42.18 24.25
C MET A 4 -24.76 -42.37 24.22
N ILE A 5 -24.30 -43.62 24.23
CA ILE A 5 -22.88 -43.98 24.10
C ILE A 5 -22.37 -43.59 22.71
N TYR A 6 -23.13 -43.87 21.64
CA TYR A 6 -22.72 -43.49 20.28
C TYR A 6 -22.61 -41.97 20.08
N VAL A 7 -23.49 -41.18 20.70
CA VAL A 7 -23.44 -39.71 20.63
C VAL A 7 -22.22 -39.16 21.37
N LEU A 8 -21.92 -39.70 22.56
CA LEU A 8 -20.72 -39.33 23.32
C LEU A 8 -19.43 -39.72 22.60
N SER A 9 -19.37 -40.91 22.00
CA SER A 9 -18.23 -41.32 21.18
C SER A 9 -18.04 -40.44 19.94
N PHE A 10 -19.14 -40.02 19.30
CA PHE A 10 -19.06 -39.13 18.12
C PHE A 10 -18.55 -37.74 18.49
N ILE A 11 -19.02 -37.17 19.62
CA ILE A 11 -18.54 -35.87 20.13
C ILE A 11 -17.04 -35.94 20.49
N ALA A 12 -16.59 -37.03 21.11
CA ALA A 12 -15.18 -37.22 21.46
C ALA A 12 -14.28 -37.30 20.22
N VAL A 13 -14.73 -37.96 19.15
CA VAL A 13 -13.97 -38.05 17.89
C VAL A 13 -13.89 -36.70 17.18
N VAL A 14 -14.98 -35.93 17.16
CA VAL A 14 -14.98 -34.58 16.56
C VAL A 14 -14.04 -33.63 17.32
N LEU A 15 -14.05 -33.68 18.65
CA LEU A 15 -13.11 -32.90 19.48
C LEU A 15 -11.64 -33.28 19.24
N PHE A 16 -11.35 -34.57 19.04
CA PHE A 16 -9.98 -35.03 18.76
C PHE A 16 -9.46 -34.55 17.39
N VAL A 17 -10.33 -34.47 16.37
CA VAL A 17 -9.96 -33.97 15.04
C VAL A 17 -9.66 -32.47 15.08
N ILE A 18 -10.41 -31.68 15.86
CA ILE A 18 -10.19 -30.23 16.00
C ILE A 18 -8.85 -29.96 16.69
N ILE A 19 -8.54 -30.67 17.78
CA ILE A 19 -7.27 -30.51 18.52
C ILE A 19 -6.07 -30.94 17.66
N ALA A 20 -6.21 -32.00 16.87
CA ALA A 20 -5.14 -32.45 15.96
C ALA A 20 -4.87 -31.46 14.82
N PHE A 21 -5.90 -30.78 14.31
CA PHE A 21 -5.76 -29.72 13.30
C PHE A 21 -5.11 -28.45 13.87
N ASP A 22 -5.40 -28.09 15.13
CA ASP A 22 -4.74 -26.96 15.78
C ASP A 22 -3.26 -27.27 16.08
N LEU A 23 -2.92 -28.49 16.52
CA LEU A 23 -1.52 -28.87 16.73
C LEU A 23 -0.71 -28.94 15.43
N SER A 24 -1.30 -29.30 14.29
CA SER A 24 -0.57 -29.28 13.01
C SER A 24 -0.26 -27.85 12.53
N ASN A 25 -1.12 -26.89 12.85
CA ASN A 25 -0.89 -25.47 12.53
C ASN A 25 0.13 -24.81 13.48
N VAL A 26 0.24 -25.26 14.73
CA VAL A 26 1.24 -24.73 15.68
C VAL A 26 2.65 -25.27 15.37
N ASN A 27 2.77 -26.50 14.84
CA ASN A 27 4.07 -27.10 14.53
C ASN A 27 4.68 -26.69 13.18
N THR A 28 3.99 -25.86 12.39
CA THR A 28 4.54 -25.27 11.14
C THR A 28 5.20 -23.92 11.33
N GLN A 29 5.34 -23.45 12.58
CA GLN A 29 6.06 -22.22 12.91
C GLN A 29 7.38 -22.53 13.62
N LYS A 30 8.29 -23.22 12.92
CA LYS A 30 9.72 -23.24 13.23
C LYS A 30 10.50 -23.40 11.93
N ASP A 31 10.92 -22.25 11.42
CA ASP A 31 12.29 -21.96 10.99
C ASP A 31 12.24 -20.63 10.23
N THR A 32 12.27 -19.53 10.98
CA THR A 32 12.65 -18.23 10.42
C THR A 32 14.16 -18.27 10.26
N GLU A 33 14.59 -18.83 9.14
CA GLU A 33 15.93 -18.63 8.60
C GLU A 33 16.13 -17.12 8.40
N SER A 34 17.09 -16.54 9.10
CA SER A 34 17.49 -15.14 8.93
C SER A 34 18.13 -14.98 7.55
N THR A 35 17.30 -14.75 6.54
CA THR A 35 17.77 -14.38 5.21
C THR A 35 18.30 -12.95 5.29
N ASN A 36 19.60 -12.79 5.01
CA ASN A 36 20.25 -11.51 4.80
C ASN A 36 19.37 -10.59 3.93
N VAL A 37 18.87 -9.51 4.52
CA VAL A 37 18.00 -8.52 3.86
C VAL A 37 18.77 -7.63 2.87
N ASP A 38 20.11 -7.76 2.82
CA ASP A 38 20.97 -6.77 2.15
C ASP A 38 21.26 -7.00 0.66
N ASN A 39 20.69 -8.02 0.00
CA ASN A 39 20.96 -8.26 -1.43
C ASN A 39 19.71 -8.67 -2.24
N MET A 40 18.60 -7.95 -2.05
CA MET A 40 17.46 -8.09 -2.95
C MET A 40 17.68 -7.18 -4.18
N PRO A 41 17.77 -7.70 -5.42
CA PRO A 41 18.00 -6.87 -6.60
C PRO A 41 16.88 -5.84 -6.78
N ALA A 42 17.25 -4.56 -6.69
CA ALA A 42 16.34 -3.45 -6.96
C ALA A 42 15.90 -3.47 -8.43
N LYS A 43 14.59 -3.42 -8.65
CA LYS A 43 14.01 -3.26 -9.98
C LYS A 43 13.52 -1.83 -10.13
N THR A 44 13.96 -1.15 -11.18
CA THR A 44 13.59 0.23 -11.46
C THR A 44 12.30 0.31 -12.27
N ILE A 45 11.30 1.01 -11.75
CA ILE A 45 10.06 1.36 -12.45
C ILE A 45 10.26 2.72 -13.10
N LYS A 46 10.31 2.76 -14.43
CA LYS A 46 10.44 4.01 -15.19
C LYS A 46 9.10 4.70 -15.35
N LEU A 47 8.96 5.88 -14.77
CA LEU A 47 7.84 6.79 -14.96
C LEU A 47 8.19 7.84 -16.04
N LYS A 48 7.21 8.64 -16.47
CA LYS A 48 7.40 9.59 -17.59
C LYS A 48 8.55 10.60 -17.39
N TYR A 49 8.92 10.92 -16.14
CA TYR A 49 9.87 12.01 -15.80
C TYR A 49 10.91 11.61 -14.75
N GLY A 50 11.02 10.32 -14.46
CA GLY A 50 11.82 9.83 -13.35
C GLY A 50 11.56 8.35 -13.11
N HIS A 51 12.08 7.82 -12.02
CA HIS A 51 11.93 6.42 -11.68
C HIS A 51 11.73 6.20 -10.18
N ILE A 52 11.26 5.00 -9.86
CA ILE A 52 11.10 4.47 -8.50
C ILE A 52 11.77 3.11 -8.46
N ASP A 53 12.65 2.89 -7.50
CA ASP A 53 13.25 1.58 -7.26
C ASP A 53 12.40 0.78 -6.28
N VAL A 54 12.11 -0.46 -6.65
CA VAL A 54 11.39 -1.43 -5.82
C VAL A 54 12.26 -2.65 -5.55
N LEU A 55 12.32 -3.06 -4.29
CA LEU A 55 13.05 -4.25 -3.85
C LEU A 55 12.14 -5.47 -3.97
N GLN A 56 11.97 -5.99 -5.19
CA GLN A 56 11.13 -7.18 -5.41
C GLN A 56 11.52 -7.99 -6.65
N ASP A 57 11.86 -9.27 -6.45
CA ASP A 57 12.52 -10.12 -7.47
C ASP A 57 11.54 -10.81 -8.42
N SER A 58 10.24 -10.83 -8.08
CA SER A 58 9.19 -11.58 -8.78
C SER A 58 8.00 -10.73 -9.19
N ILE A 59 8.26 -9.57 -9.80
CA ILE A 59 7.21 -8.67 -10.28
C ILE A 59 7.19 -8.52 -11.80
N ASN A 60 5.99 -8.40 -12.35
CA ASN A 60 5.73 -7.88 -13.67
C ASN A 60 5.37 -6.39 -13.58
N ILE A 61 5.92 -5.58 -14.48
CA ILE A 61 5.67 -4.13 -14.53
C ILE A 61 4.93 -3.86 -15.84
N SER A 62 3.77 -3.23 -15.77
CA SER A 62 3.02 -2.89 -16.98
C SER A 62 3.68 -1.75 -17.77
N GLU A 63 3.34 -1.64 -19.05
CA GLU A 63 3.58 -0.40 -19.78
C GLU A 63 2.78 0.77 -19.17
N PRO A 64 3.28 2.01 -19.23
CA PRO A 64 2.56 3.18 -18.74
C PRO A 64 1.25 3.41 -19.49
N LYS A 65 0.16 3.60 -18.75
CA LYS A 65 -1.17 3.92 -19.29
C LYS A 65 -1.70 5.21 -18.68
N LEU A 66 -2.36 6.04 -19.47
CA LEU A 66 -3.01 7.25 -18.95
C LEU A 66 -4.28 6.85 -18.20
N ASP A 67 -4.43 7.26 -16.95
CA ASP A 67 -5.65 7.06 -16.18
C ASP A 67 -6.65 8.23 -16.36
N SER A 68 -7.84 8.10 -15.77
CA SER A 68 -8.89 9.12 -15.82
C SER A 68 -8.50 10.44 -15.14
N GLY A 69 -7.52 10.43 -14.23
CA GLY A 69 -6.97 11.63 -13.58
C GLY A 69 -5.88 12.33 -14.40
N GLY A 70 -5.53 11.77 -15.57
CA GLY A 70 -4.44 12.26 -16.41
C GLY A 70 -3.05 11.88 -15.90
N PHE A 71 -2.95 10.88 -15.02
CA PHE A 71 -1.67 10.32 -14.58
C PHE A 71 -1.19 9.27 -15.56
N SER A 72 0.11 9.28 -15.85
CA SER A 72 0.79 8.12 -16.44
C SER A 72 0.98 7.09 -15.34
N ARG A 73 0.13 6.07 -15.35
CA ARG A 73 0.03 5.01 -14.34
C ARG A 73 0.71 3.73 -14.80
N ILE A 74 1.45 3.11 -13.90
CA ILE A 74 2.11 1.82 -14.07
C ILE A 74 1.65 0.89 -12.95
N GLU A 75 1.30 -0.33 -13.31
CA GLU A 75 0.94 -1.39 -12.36
C GLU A 75 2.10 -2.34 -12.13
N VAL A 76 2.24 -2.74 -10.88
CA VAL A 76 3.15 -3.79 -10.44
C VAL A 76 2.30 -4.98 -10.00
N CYS A 77 2.49 -6.10 -10.68
CA CYS A 77 1.76 -7.33 -10.42
C CYS A 77 2.72 -8.47 -10.07
N ASP A 78 2.27 -9.40 -9.23
CA ASP A 78 3.00 -10.63 -8.96
C ASP A 78 3.16 -11.43 -10.25
N LYS A 79 4.39 -11.84 -10.56
CA LYS A 79 4.71 -12.49 -11.84
C LYS A 79 4.00 -13.84 -11.99
N ASN A 80 3.81 -14.57 -10.89
CA ASN A 80 3.30 -15.95 -10.93
C ASN A 80 1.78 -16.01 -11.00
N SER A 81 1.11 -15.17 -10.21
CA SER A 81 -0.36 -15.14 -10.09
C SER A 81 -1.02 -14.07 -10.96
N GLY A 82 -0.24 -13.09 -11.47
CA GLY A 82 -0.79 -11.91 -12.14
C GLY A 82 -1.55 -10.97 -11.20
N LYS A 83 -1.52 -11.23 -9.88
CA LYS A 83 -2.26 -10.44 -8.90
C LYS A 83 -1.64 -9.05 -8.75
N PHE A 84 -2.48 -8.04 -8.76
CA PHE A 84 -2.10 -6.66 -8.43
C PHE A 84 -1.42 -6.57 -7.06
N ILE A 85 -0.26 -5.91 -7.00
CA ILE A 85 0.48 -5.61 -5.77
C ILE A 85 0.31 -4.12 -5.44
N GLU A 86 0.73 -3.26 -6.35
CA GLU A 86 0.73 -1.81 -6.19
C GLU A 86 0.76 -1.11 -7.55
N ALA A 87 0.51 0.19 -7.56
CA ALA A 87 0.67 1.02 -8.75
C ALA A 87 1.33 2.35 -8.41
N TYR A 88 1.95 2.93 -9.43
CA TYR A 88 2.57 4.24 -9.35
C TYR A 88 2.00 5.12 -10.46
N GLY A 89 1.78 6.39 -10.16
CA GLY A 89 1.34 7.35 -11.19
C GLY A 89 2.08 8.65 -11.09
N VAL A 90 2.35 9.25 -12.25
CA VAL A 90 2.96 10.58 -12.36
C VAL A 90 2.14 11.49 -13.27
N LYS A 91 1.94 12.73 -12.86
CA LYS A 91 1.33 13.80 -13.66
C LYS A 91 2.17 15.06 -13.55
N GLU A 92 2.40 15.72 -14.67
CA GLU A 92 3.09 17.01 -14.72
C GLU A 92 2.15 18.08 -15.28
N GLU A 93 2.12 19.22 -14.60
CA GLU A 93 1.31 20.37 -14.98
C GLU A 93 2.21 21.62 -15.02
N PRO A 94 2.18 22.43 -16.08
CA PRO A 94 3.02 23.62 -16.17
C PRO A 94 2.61 24.63 -15.11
N LEU A 95 3.59 25.24 -14.45
CA LEU A 95 3.36 26.34 -13.53
C LEU A 95 3.54 27.67 -14.27
N ASN A 96 2.42 28.33 -14.59
CA ASN A 96 2.43 29.70 -15.07
C ASN A 96 2.59 30.64 -13.87
N VAL A 97 3.83 30.89 -13.44
CA VAL A 97 4.11 31.87 -12.39
C VAL A 97 4.96 33.00 -12.96
N SER A 98 4.37 34.19 -13.04
CA SER A 98 5.09 35.43 -13.31
C SER A 98 5.99 35.74 -12.11
N GLY A 99 7.27 35.35 -12.18
CA GLY A 99 8.22 35.58 -11.09
C GLY A 99 9.40 34.62 -11.03
N PHE A 100 9.37 33.51 -11.79
CA PHE A 100 10.55 32.66 -11.92
C PHE A 100 11.37 33.04 -13.15
N THR A 101 12.69 33.16 -12.96
CA THR A 101 13.67 33.20 -14.04
C THR A 101 13.75 31.88 -14.81
N ASN A 102 13.40 30.76 -14.17
CA ASN A 102 13.39 29.41 -14.76
C ASN A 102 11.96 28.88 -14.93
N LYS A 103 11.68 28.16 -16.02
CA LYS A 103 10.41 27.44 -16.19
C LYS A 103 10.25 26.41 -15.06
N ALA A 104 9.05 26.31 -14.50
CA ALA A 104 8.74 25.35 -13.45
C ALA A 104 7.45 24.59 -13.78
N SER A 105 7.30 23.44 -13.15
CA SER A 105 6.11 22.60 -13.25
C SER A 105 5.76 21.99 -11.90
N LYS A 106 4.49 21.66 -11.73
CA LYS A 106 4.01 20.80 -10.65
C LYS A 106 4.09 19.36 -11.12
N VAL A 107 4.82 18.53 -10.39
CA VAL A 107 4.86 17.09 -10.60
C VAL A 107 4.17 16.42 -9.43
N THR A 108 3.08 15.73 -9.70
CA THR A 108 2.35 14.92 -8.72
C THR A 108 2.70 13.46 -8.94
N ILE A 109 3.22 12.80 -7.90
CA ILE A 109 3.51 11.37 -7.89
C ILE A 109 2.62 10.70 -6.84
N TYR A 110 2.16 9.47 -7.08
CA TYR A 110 1.55 8.66 -6.04
C TYR A 110 2.03 7.22 -6.07
N LYS A 111 1.91 6.57 -4.90
CA LYS A 111 1.91 5.12 -4.73
C LYS A 111 0.52 4.66 -4.29
N GLU A 112 0.00 3.66 -4.96
CA GLU A 112 -1.30 3.02 -4.72
C GLU A 112 -1.11 1.60 -4.24
N ARG A 113 -1.88 1.19 -3.23
CA ARG A 113 -1.96 -0.22 -2.81
C ARG A 113 -3.41 -0.60 -2.55
N LYS A 114 -3.72 -1.86 -2.82
CA LYS A 114 -5.01 -2.46 -2.45
C LYS A 114 -4.84 -3.27 -1.17
N ASP A 115 -5.53 -2.85 -0.13
CA ASP A 115 -5.63 -3.54 1.15
C ASP A 115 -7.05 -4.07 1.32
N TYR A 116 -7.21 -5.37 1.05
CA TYR A 116 -8.51 -6.03 0.96
C TYR A 116 -9.42 -5.39 -0.12
N SER A 117 -10.56 -4.82 0.26
CA SER A 117 -11.47 -4.11 -0.65
C SER A 117 -11.16 -2.63 -0.78
N ALA A 118 -10.22 -2.10 0.01
CA ALA A 118 -9.88 -0.68 0.04
C ALA A 118 -8.63 -0.39 -0.80
N VAL A 119 -8.72 0.60 -1.70
CA VAL A 119 -7.59 1.10 -2.47
C VAL A 119 -7.13 2.44 -1.91
N VAL A 120 -5.91 2.46 -1.37
CA VAL A 120 -5.31 3.65 -0.74
C VAL A 120 -4.21 4.24 -1.61
N ARG A 121 -4.07 5.57 -1.59
CA ARG A 121 -2.99 6.28 -2.28
C ARG A 121 -2.26 7.26 -1.38
N LEU A 122 -0.93 7.23 -1.43
CA LEU A 122 -0.05 8.26 -0.86
C LEU A 122 0.48 9.13 -2.01
N TYR A 123 0.17 10.42 -1.96
CA TYR A 123 0.56 11.43 -2.94
C TYR A 123 1.70 12.31 -2.44
N VAL A 124 2.55 12.74 -3.37
CA VAL A 124 3.52 13.82 -3.21
C VAL A 124 3.34 14.79 -4.36
N VAL A 125 3.29 16.09 -4.06
CA VAL A 125 3.33 17.16 -5.06
C VAL A 125 4.63 17.93 -4.90
N LEU A 126 5.33 18.07 -6.01
CA LEU A 126 6.63 18.71 -6.12
C LEU A 126 6.53 19.93 -7.02
N THR A 127 7.28 20.98 -6.68
CA THR A 127 7.68 21.98 -7.66
C THR A 127 9.02 21.54 -8.27
N VAL A 128 9.07 21.43 -9.59
CA VAL A 128 10.24 20.99 -10.34
C VAL A 128 10.67 22.08 -11.32
N TYR A 129 11.97 22.37 -11.39
CA TYR A 129 12.51 23.19 -12.46
C TYR A 129 12.44 22.41 -13.78
N SER A 130 11.83 23.01 -14.81
CA SER A 130 11.58 22.41 -16.12
C SER A 130 12.64 22.79 -17.15
N ASP A 131 13.87 23.09 -16.71
CA ASP A 131 15.01 23.37 -17.58
C ASP A 131 15.72 22.06 -18.04
N SER A 132 16.84 22.19 -18.73
CA SER A 132 17.62 21.03 -19.21
C SER A 132 18.24 20.20 -18.08
N LEU A 133 18.26 20.70 -16.85
CA LEU A 133 18.80 20.03 -15.66
C LEU A 133 17.71 19.95 -14.60
N ARG A 134 16.64 19.19 -14.90
CA ARG A 134 15.46 19.07 -14.05
C ARG A 134 15.84 18.78 -12.60
N GLN A 135 15.34 19.62 -11.69
CA GLN A 135 15.62 19.51 -10.26
C GLN A 135 14.34 19.73 -9.47
N ILE A 136 14.16 18.95 -8.41
CA ILE A 136 13.13 19.14 -7.41
C ILE A 136 13.51 20.38 -6.62
N LYS A 137 12.70 21.42 -6.71
CA LYS A 137 12.89 22.68 -5.98
C LYS A 137 12.32 22.61 -4.57
N SER A 138 11.14 22.00 -4.44
CA SER A 138 10.45 21.88 -3.16
C SER A 138 9.43 20.76 -3.21
N ILE A 139 9.13 20.24 -2.02
CA ILE A 139 7.93 19.43 -1.77
C ILE A 139 6.84 20.40 -1.34
N ASP A 140 5.75 20.46 -2.11
CA ASP A 140 4.64 21.37 -1.83
C ASP A 140 3.66 20.74 -0.83
N LYS A 141 3.35 19.45 -0.99
CA LYS A 141 2.48 18.68 -0.09
C LYS A 141 2.69 17.17 -0.23
N THR A 142 2.46 16.45 0.86
CA THR A 142 2.33 14.99 0.89
C THR A 142 1.04 14.65 1.61
N TYR A 143 0.20 13.78 1.05
CA TYR A 143 -1.11 13.50 1.62
C TYR A 143 -1.65 12.13 1.20
N TRP A 144 -2.61 11.63 1.97
CA TRP A 144 -3.35 10.41 1.65
C TRP A 144 -4.67 10.73 0.95
N GLU A 145 -5.08 9.86 0.04
CA GLU A 145 -6.40 9.90 -0.58
C GLU A 145 -6.98 8.49 -0.72
N LYS A 146 -8.31 8.45 -0.71
CA LYS A 146 -9.08 7.27 -1.08
C LYS A 146 -9.08 7.16 -2.60
N ALA A 147 -8.74 5.99 -3.14
CA ALA A 147 -8.60 5.80 -4.59
C ALA A 147 -9.78 5.04 -5.23
N ASP A 148 -10.78 4.68 -4.45
CA ASP A 148 -11.98 4.00 -4.90
C ASP A 148 -13.24 4.54 -4.20
N ASP A 149 -14.40 4.07 -4.64
CA ASP A 149 -15.71 4.43 -4.08
C ASP A 149 -16.20 3.45 -3.00
N GLY A 150 -15.31 2.61 -2.43
CA GLY A 150 -15.70 1.60 -1.45
C GLY A 150 -16.28 2.17 -0.14
N ASP A 151 -17.07 1.40 0.62
CA ASP A 151 -17.64 1.85 1.89
C ASP A 151 -16.61 1.78 3.03
N TRP A 152 -15.64 2.70 2.99
CA TRP A 152 -14.58 2.85 3.97
C TRP A 152 -14.03 4.27 3.97
N GLN A 153 -13.30 4.62 5.02
CA GLN A 153 -12.69 5.94 5.20
C GLN A 153 -11.25 5.83 5.71
N LEU A 154 -10.45 6.85 5.41
CA LEU A 154 -9.13 7.04 6.01
C LEU A 154 -9.27 7.82 7.32
N LYS A 155 -8.68 7.29 8.39
CA LYS A 155 -8.55 7.93 9.70
C LYS A 155 -7.08 8.17 10.00
N ASN A 156 -6.81 9.26 10.72
CA ASN A 156 -5.47 9.65 11.19
C ASN A 156 -4.39 9.58 10.10
N PRO A 157 -4.60 10.25 8.93
CA PRO A 157 -3.58 10.25 7.89
C PRO A 157 -2.38 11.08 8.35
N HIS A 158 -1.22 10.45 8.38
CA HIS A 158 0.08 11.08 8.54
C HIS A 158 0.91 10.82 7.29
N ALA A 159 1.46 11.88 6.72
CA ALA A 159 2.23 11.80 5.50
C ALA A 159 3.34 12.86 5.52
N ALA A 160 4.53 12.45 5.09
CA ALA A 160 5.69 13.32 5.00
C ALA A 160 6.52 12.94 3.78
N ALA A 161 7.27 13.90 3.26
CA ALA A 161 8.32 13.63 2.30
C ALA A 161 9.50 14.56 2.58
N ILE A 162 10.70 14.07 2.28
CA ILE A 162 11.96 14.78 2.48
C ILE A 162 12.82 14.62 1.23
N SER A 163 13.78 15.54 1.02
CA SER A 163 14.88 15.24 0.11
C SER A 163 15.83 14.23 0.77
N THR A 164 16.33 13.27 -0.01
CA THR A 164 17.30 12.29 0.49
C THR A 164 18.65 12.91 0.85
N THR A 165 18.96 14.09 0.33
CA THR A 165 20.13 14.90 0.72
C THR A 165 19.84 15.88 1.87
N GLY A 166 18.58 15.98 2.30
CA GLY A 166 18.13 16.93 3.34
C GLY A 166 18.03 18.40 2.88
N VAL A 167 18.38 18.72 1.64
CA VAL A 167 18.38 20.09 1.11
C VAL A 167 17.79 20.16 -0.30
N PHE A 168 17.23 21.31 -0.66
CA PHE A 168 16.79 21.60 -2.02
C PHE A 168 17.68 22.67 -2.68
N PRO A 169 17.86 22.66 -4.01
CA PRO A 169 17.28 21.70 -4.96
C PRO A 169 17.90 20.30 -4.85
N SER A 170 17.14 19.28 -5.25
CA SER A 170 17.58 17.88 -5.23
C SER A 170 17.08 17.11 -6.44
N LYS A 171 17.65 15.93 -6.67
CA LYS A 171 17.20 14.98 -7.70
C LYS A 171 16.27 13.91 -7.16
N GLU A 172 16.25 13.72 -5.84
CA GLU A 172 15.60 12.58 -5.21
C GLU A 172 14.87 13.01 -3.93
N ILE A 173 13.71 12.40 -3.72
CA ILE A 173 12.92 12.50 -2.51
C ILE A 173 12.53 11.12 -2.01
N GLU A 174 12.32 11.03 -0.71
CA GLU A 174 11.70 9.89 -0.06
C GLU A 174 10.41 10.36 0.60
N ALA A 175 9.33 9.63 0.34
CA ALA A 175 8.02 9.89 0.90
C ALA A 175 7.54 8.67 1.67
N SER A 176 6.91 8.92 2.81
CA SER A 176 6.29 7.89 3.63
C SER A 176 5.07 8.43 4.35
N GLY A 177 4.21 7.51 4.75
CA GLY A 177 3.03 7.86 5.52
C GLY A 177 2.38 6.64 6.12
N THR A 178 1.54 6.91 7.11
CA THR A 178 0.67 5.94 7.75
C THR A 178 -0.75 6.46 7.75
N ALA A 179 -1.73 5.60 7.53
CA ALA A 179 -3.13 5.91 7.73
C ALA A 179 -3.87 4.70 8.28
N THR A 180 -5.07 4.89 8.82
CA THR A 180 -5.95 3.79 9.24
C THR A 180 -7.13 3.69 8.30
N ILE A 181 -7.29 2.56 7.63
CA ILE A 181 -8.52 2.20 6.93
C ILE A 181 -9.55 1.84 7.99
N GLU A 182 -10.70 2.50 8.00
CA GLU A 182 -11.83 2.16 8.85
C GLU A 182 -13.05 1.83 7.98
N MET A 183 -13.69 0.70 8.25
CA MET A 183 -14.90 0.26 7.56
C MET A 183 -15.97 -0.15 8.56
N LYS A 184 -17.24 0.03 8.20
CA LYS A 184 -18.35 -0.55 8.96
C LYS A 184 -18.41 -2.06 8.72
N ALA A 185 -18.74 -2.79 9.77
CA ALA A 185 -18.87 -4.23 9.76
C ALA A 185 -20.17 -4.65 10.46
N ASN A 186 -20.74 -5.76 9.99
CA ASN A 186 -21.82 -6.48 10.66
C ASN A 186 -21.29 -7.81 11.24
N ILE A 187 -22.09 -8.47 12.07
CA ILE A 187 -21.70 -9.71 12.76
C ILE A 187 -21.27 -10.84 11.80
N PHE A 188 -21.76 -10.83 10.55
CA PHE A 188 -21.39 -11.80 9.51
C PHE A 188 -20.02 -11.52 8.88
N THR A 189 -19.61 -10.26 8.80
CA THR A 189 -18.29 -9.85 8.25
C THR A 189 -17.13 -9.98 9.23
N VAL A 190 -17.40 -9.99 10.54
CA VAL A 190 -16.38 -10.04 11.61
C VAL A 190 -15.54 -11.33 11.55
N GLY A 191 -16.17 -12.48 11.26
CA GLY A 191 -15.47 -13.78 11.21
C GLY A 191 -14.53 -13.97 10.01
N LEU A 192 -14.81 -13.31 8.89
CA LEU A 192 -14.02 -13.42 7.65
C LEU A 192 -12.78 -12.50 7.64
N LEU A 193 -12.81 -11.40 8.41
CA LEU A 193 -11.84 -10.30 8.31
C LEU A 193 -10.78 -10.29 9.41
N ASN A 194 -10.97 -11.04 10.50
CA ASN A 194 -9.90 -11.30 11.47
C ASN A 194 -8.68 -11.99 10.81
N LYS A 195 -8.88 -12.75 9.71
CA LYS A 195 -7.81 -13.42 8.97
C LYS A 195 -7.02 -12.50 8.02
N SER A 196 -7.48 -11.27 7.77
CA SER A 196 -6.83 -10.32 6.83
C SER A 196 -6.04 -9.20 7.53
N GLY A 197 -5.82 -9.32 8.84
CA GLY A 197 -5.05 -8.35 9.65
C GLY A 197 -5.84 -7.11 10.05
N PHE A 198 -7.17 -7.14 9.97
CA PHE A 198 -8.04 -6.08 10.49
C PHE A 198 -8.38 -6.36 11.96
N ASN A 199 -8.29 -5.31 12.78
CA ASN A 199 -8.77 -5.33 14.15
C ASN A 199 -10.27 -4.99 14.18
N VAL A 200 -11.06 -5.78 14.90
CA VAL A 200 -12.50 -5.59 15.04
C VAL A 200 -12.80 -4.81 16.32
N PHE A 201 -13.59 -3.74 16.19
CA PHE A 201 -14.02 -2.89 17.30
C PHE A 201 -15.55 -2.90 17.36
N GLN A 202 -16.11 -3.20 18.54
CA GLN A 202 -17.54 -3.08 18.78
C GLN A 202 -17.87 -1.63 19.12
N SER A 203 -18.87 -1.06 18.45
CA SER A 203 -19.38 0.28 18.73
C SER A 203 -20.83 0.18 19.22
N GLY A 204 -21.02 0.06 20.53
CA GLY A 204 -22.33 0.14 21.19
C GLY A 204 -23.36 -0.87 20.63
N GLU A 205 -24.63 -0.46 20.63
CA GLU A 205 -25.78 -1.34 20.31
C GLU A 205 -25.99 -1.62 18.82
N ASN A 206 -25.37 -0.88 17.87
CA ASN A 206 -25.77 -0.92 16.45
C ASN A 206 -24.65 -1.02 15.40
N GLY A 207 -23.43 -1.49 15.73
CA GLY A 207 -22.47 -1.83 14.68
C GLY A 207 -21.06 -2.20 15.12
N TYR A 208 -20.36 -2.94 14.26
CA TYR A 208 -18.92 -3.18 14.38
C TYR A 208 -18.19 -2.25 13.42
N TYR A 209 -16.95 -1.90 13.75
CA TYR A 209 -16.02 -1.28 12.83
C TYR A 209 -14.79 -2.16 12.74
N ILE A 210 -14.20 -2.22 11.55
CA ILE A 210 -12.90 -2.85 11.34
C ILE A 210 -11.88 -1.77 11.03
N ARG A 211 -10.69 -1.90 11.60
CA ARG A 211 -9.58 -0.98 11.34
C ARG A 211 -8.33 -1.73 10.97
N LYS A 212 -7.60 -1.20 9.99
CA LYS A 212 -6.26 -1.66 9.63
C LYS A 212 -5.36 -0.46 9.38
N THR A 213 -4.24 -0.41 10.09
CA THR A 213 -3.18 0.54 9.79
C THR A 213 -2.49 0.11 8.50
N VAL A 214 -2.33 1.07 7.59
CA VAL A 214 -1.58 0.92 6.35
C VAL A 214 -0.42 1.89 6.37
N GLU A 215 0.71 1.42 5.84
CA GLU A 215 1.92 2.19 5.66
C GLU A 215 2.36 2.08 4.21
N LEU A 216 2.66 3.22 3.61
CA LEU A 216 3.24 3.28 2.27
C LEU A 216 4.45 4.22 2.30
N GLY A 217 5.44 3.84 1.52
CA GLY A 217 6.57 4.69 1.21
C GLY A 217 7.11 4.41 -0.18
N PHE A 218 7.76 5.41 -0.76
CA PHE A 218 8.47 5.31 -2.02
C PHE A 218 9.59 6.35 -2.09
N ARG A 219 10.64 5.99 -2.83
CA ARG A 219 11.71 6.90 -3.23
C ARG A 219 11.54 7.23 -4.70
N TYR A 220 11.54 8.51 -5.03
CA TYR A 220 11.35 8.99 -6.40
C TYR A 220 12.55 9.84 -6.81
N SER A 221 13.12 9.49 -7.96
CA SER A 221 14.27 10.16 -8.56
C SER A 221 13.88 10.74 -9.91
N LEU A 222 14.22 12.01 -10.13
CA LEU A 222 14.12 12.65 -11.44
C LEU A 222 15.24 12.14 -12.36
N ASP A 223 14.87 11.84 -13.60
CA ASP A 223 15.83 11.54 -14.66
C ASP A 223 16.62 12.80 -15.10
#